data_AF-A0A8J6JNB2-F1
#
_entry.id   AF-A0A8J6JNB2-F1
#
_cell.length_a   1.000
_cell.length_b   1.000
_cell.length_c   1.000
_cell.angle_alpha   90.00
_cell.angle_beta   90.00
_cell.angle_gamma   90.00
#
_symmetry.space_group_name_H-M   'P 1'
#
loop_
_entity.id
_entity.type
_entity.pdbx_description
1 polymer ?
#
loop_
_entity_poly.entity_id
_entity_poly.type
_entity_poly.pdbx_seq_one_letter_code
_entity_poly.pdbx_strand_id
1 'polypeptide(L)'
;MKNRAVPGLLCALLLLSGCTARSPIPSRTAAATPLPASAQAGGDLAPDDPAPPPDPADSAGDPLEGLVGYARAYAEKVNEMEAEAEGLRYALIYLDEDNVPELVAGRPGYFVSVYQYAGGELYAVMDQWGYGAMGNHGYEYIPKGNVIRNYNGDLAGAIMYVTYLKINGRHETESYYKDALSSWMFEDTNGNYQIDEDEPLGVEAYYYYGGQEISAADFHSYLIQGEYESIAGDRTATELLAQLRTLEIKEEYGFDGETAYFTCVDEADRLLLELYFDEEAGKGCGFRYDVSAAAGPPPAFVSFAFNGVKSGVWEDEGPYCVKSFYGTDGAEYVSDYQEFYEYNEAGKPVCFRSTGVDEDRPTDEPFTVVHIDFLYRDNGTLWSKKYGHDALLFGTTYSPAYLYYDRRERVTRIDCYITHGSLEYYFVYKDDGDRPDYCLKLDFMGDCLAGMVRY
;
A
#
# COMPACT_ATOMS: atom_id res chain seq x y z
N MET A 1 3.60 27.92 53.11
CA MET A 1 5.01 27.48 53.19
C MET A 1 5.16 26.34 54.21
N LYS A 2 5.18 25.10 53.72
CA LYS A 2 5.82 23.95 54.35
C LYS A 2 6.48 23.18 53.22
N ASN A 3 7.81 23.27 53.10
CA ASN A 3 8.56 22.31 52.29
C ASN A 3 8.28 20.94 52.87
N ARG A 4 7.57 20.09 52.11
CA ARG A 4 7.35 18.69 52.47
C ARG A 4 8.06 17.84 51.44
N ALA A 5 8.99 17.04 51.94
CA ALA A 5 9.72 16.08 51.15
C ALA A 5 8.75 15.05 50.58
N VAL A 6 8.78 14.89 49.27
CA VAL A 6 8.19 13.74 48.56
C VAL A 6 8.94 12.50 49.06
N PRO A 7 8.27 11.51 49.67
CA PRO A 7 8.89 10.22 49.88
C PRO A 7 9.06 9.58 48.50
N GLY A 8 10.30 9.38 48.08
CA GLY A 8 10.59 8.47 46.98
C GLY A 8 10.08 7.08 47.36
N LEU A 9 8.93 6.70 46.80
CA LEU A 9 8.40 5.36 46.93
C LEU A 9 8.89 4.53 45.75
N LEU A 10 9.76 3.58 46.06
CA LEU A 10 10.14 2.47 45.20
C LEU A 10 8.87 1.76 44.68
N CYS A 11 8.64 1.81 43.37
CA CYS A 11 7.95 0.71 42.69
C CYS A 11 9.02 -0.30 42.26
N ALA A 12 9.16 -1.34 43.07
CA ALA A 12 9.98 -2.49 42.76
C ALA A 12 9.43 -3.22 41.52
N LEU A 13 10.20 -3.19 40.44
CA LEU A 13 10.14 -4.18 39.36
C LEU A 13 10.47 -5.55 39.94
N LEU A 14 9.43 -6.30 40.32
CA LEU A 14 9.54 -7.74 40.57
C LEU A 14 9.11 -8.49 39.31
N LEU A 15 10.06 -8.68 38.39
CA LEU A 15 9.98 -9.71 37.37
C LEU A 15 10.19 -11.07 38.05
N LEU A 16 9.09 -11.77 38.33
CA LEU A 16 9.13 -13.16 38.74
C LEU A 16 9.44 -14.04 37.53
N SER A 17 10.69 -14.48 37.44
CA SER A 17 11.13 -15.61 36.64
C SER A 17 10.41 -16.88 37.10
N GLY A 18 9.49 -17.37 36.27
CA GLY A 18 8.82 -18.67 36.43
C GLY A 18 9.38 -19.71 35.46
N CYS A 19 10.42 -20.43 35.88
CA CYS A 19 10.82 -21.68 35.23
C CYS A 19 9.83 -22.79 35.60
N THR A 20 9.18 -23.44 34.62
CA THR A 20 8.86 -24.88 34.74
C THR A 20 8.74 -25.58 33.37
N ALA A 21 9.65 -26.54 33.19
CA ALA A 21 9.40 -27.91 32.75
C ALA A 21 8.91 -28.20 31.30
N ARG A 22 9.91 -28.53 30.47
CA ARG A 22 9.91 -29.51 29.37
C ARG A 22 9.14 -30.80 29.69
N SER A 23 8.34 -31.30 28.73
CA SER A 23 8.23 -32.72 28.26
C SER A 23 7.01 -32.89 27.32
N PRO A 24 6.89 -33.95 26.47
CA PRO A 24 7.16 -33.85 25.04
C PRO A 24 5.93 -34.05 24.15
N ILE A 25 6.05 -33.60 22.90
CA ILE A 25 5.09 -33.80 21.82
C ILE A 25 5.03 -35.29 21.43
N PRO A 26 3.84 -35.92 21.32
CA PRO A 26 3.70 -37.24 20.72
C PRO A 26 3.67 -37.14 19.18
N SER A 27 4.60 -37.86 18.55
CA SER A 27 4.66 -38.09 17.11
C SER A 27 3.39 -38.78 16.61
N ARG A 28 2.72 -38.20 15.61
CA ARG A 28 1.73 -38.90 14.78
C ARG A 28 2.29 -39.11 13.39
N THR A 29 2.89 -40.29 13.22
CA THR A 29 3.05 -40.95 11.93
C THR A 29 1.65 -41.43 11.50
N ALA A 30 1.16 -40.99 10.35
CA ALA A 30 0.03 -41.63 9.68
C ALA A 30 0.37 -41.84 8.21
N ALA A 31 0.40 -43.12 7.85
CA ALA A 31 0.86 -43.67 6.59
C ALA A 31 -0.08 -43.33 5.43
N ALA A 32 0.53 -43.04 4.27
CA ALA A 32 -0.12 -43.08 2.97
C ALA A 32 -0.64 -44.50 2.69
N THR A 33 -1.89 -44.61 2.27
CA THR A 33 -2.42 -45.80 1.60
C THR A 33 -2.98 -45.39 0.23
N PRO A 34 -2.54 -46.01 -0.87
CA PRO A 34 -3.01 -45.70 -2.21
C PRO A 34 -4.24 -46.55 -2.57
N LEU A 35 -5.16 -45.98 -3.36
CA LEU A 35 -6.27 -46.70 -4.01
C LEU A 35 -6.40 -46.22 -5.47
N PRO A 36 -6.97 -47.04 -6.37
CA PRO A 36 -6.23 -47.55 -7.51
C PRO A 36 -6.67 -46.97 -8.85
N ALA A 37 -5.84 -47.24 -9.87
CA ALA A 37 -6.10 -46.98 -11.27
C ALA A 37 -7.27 -47.82 -11.81
N SER A 38 -8.17 -47.18 -12.56
CA SER A 38 -8.99 -47.84 -13.58
C SER A 38 -9.10 -46.95 -14.82
N ALA A 39 -8.77 -47.54 -15.97
CA ALA A 39 -8.74 -46.93 -17.28
C ALA A 39 -10.07 -47.18 -18.04
N GLN A 40 -10.57 -46.17 -18.76
CA GLN A 40 -10.71 -46.11 -20.23
C GLN A 40 -11.89 -45.27 -20.74
N ALA A 41 -11.52 -44.35 -21.65
CA ALA A 41 -12.09 -44.07 -22.98
C ALA A 41 -13.44 -43.34 -23.16
N GLY A 42 -13.34 -42.22 -23.90
CA GLY A 42 -14.34 -41.77 -24.88
C GLY A 42 -14.82 -40.33 -24.69
N GLY A 43 -14.49 -39.42 -25.62
CA GLY A 43 -15.18 -38.12 -25.74
C GLY A 43 -14.35 -37.01 -26.39
N ASP A 44 -14.58 -36.81 -27.69
CA ASP A 44 -14.61 -35.57 -28.48
C ASP A 44 -13.64 -34.40 -28.16
N LEU A 45 -12.83 -34.08 -29.17
CA LEU A 45 -11.94 -32.92 -29.23
C LEU A 45 -12.75 -31.61 -29.42
N ALA A 46 -12.92 -30.87 -28.33
CA ALA A 46 -13.22 -29.43 -28.35
C ALA A 46 -11.91 -28.64 -28.56
N PRO A 47 -11.94 -27.41 -29.12
CA PRO A 47 -10.74 -26.62 -29.30
C PRO A 47 -10.15 -26.25 -27.94
N ASP A 48 -8.84 -26.47 -27.78
CA ASP A 48 -8.09 -26.16 -26.55
C ASP A 48 -8.27 -24.68 -26.17
N ASP A 49 -8.83 -24.43 -24.98
CA ASP A 49 -8.68 -23.14 -24.30
C ASP A 49 -7.17 -22.85 -24.13
N PRO A 50 -6.70 -21.62 -24.38
CA PRO A 50 -5.31 -21.27 -24.12
C PRO A 50 -5.00 -21.52 -22.64
N ALA A 51 -3.84 -22.14 -22.40
CA ALA A 51 -3.39 -22.49 -21.06
C ALA A 51 -3.45 -21.26 -20.12
N PRO A 52 -3.91 -21.44 -18.87
CA PRO A 52 -3.91 -20.35 -17.89
C PRO A 52 -2.47 -19.84 -17.70
N PRO A 53 -2.29 -18.53 -17.44
CA PRO A 53 -0.98 -17.97 -17.16
C PRO A 53 -0.31 -18.74 -16.00
N PRO A 54 1.03 -18.87 -16.01
CA PRO A 54 1.75 -19.60 -14.97
C PRO A 54 1.44 -19.04 -13.58
N ASP A 55 1.33 -19.93 -12.60
CA ASP A 55 1.06 -19.60 -11.20
C ASP A 55 2.06 -18.53 -10.69
N PRO A 56 1.59 -17.45 -10.04
CA PRO A 56 2.44 -16.35 -9.55
C PRO A 56 3.26 -16.71 -8.29
N ALA A 57 3.29 -17.98 -7.88
CA ALA A 57 3.71 -18.38 -6.54
C ALA A 57 5.24 -18.52 -6.32
N ASP A 58 6.08 -18.37 -7.35
CA ASP A 58 7.52 -18.66 -7.25
C ASP A 58 8.47 -17.47 -7.55
N SER A 59 7.96 -16.22 -7.62
CA SER A 59 8.79 -15.03 -7.86
C SER A 59 8.78 -13.98 -6.75
N ALA A 60 8.36 -14.34 -5.53
CA ALA A 60 8.54 -13.46 -4.38
C ALA A 60 10.04 -13.42 -4.02
N GLY A 61 10.79 -12.48 -4.62
CA GLY A 61 12.17 -12.17 -4.24
C GLY A 61 12.31 -11.86 -2.75
N ASP A 62 13.54 -11.85 -2.24
CA ASP A 62 13.80 -11.58 -0.83
C ASP A 62 13.11 -10.26 -0.41
N PRO A 63 12.20 -10.25 0.59
CA PRO A 63 11.49 -9.05 1.03
C PRO A 63 12.43 -7.91 1.47
N LEU A 64 13.69 -8.22 1.78
CA LEU A 64 14.73 -7.26 2.16
C LEU A 64 15.60 -6.76 0.99
N GLU A 65 15.45 -7.33 -0.21
CA GLU A 65 16.23 -6.93 -1.37
C GLU A 65 15.97 -5.46 -1.75
N GLY A 66 17.05 -4.72 -2.02
CA GLY A 66 17.00 -3.31 -2.39
C GLY A 66 16.87 -2.32 -1.22
N LEU A 67 16.48 -2.77 -0.01
CA LEU A 67 16.34 -1.88 1.15
C LEU A 67 17.70 -1.55 1.77
N VAL A 68 17.91 -0.28 2.13
CA VAL A 68 19.08 0.18 2.91
C VAL A 68 18.65 1.04 4.11
N GLY A 69 19.62 1.52 4.90
CA GLY A 69 19.37 2.48 5.97
C GLY A 69 18.31 2.04 7.00
N TYR A 70 17.43 2.97 7.36
CA TYR A 70 16.32 2.72 8.27
C TYR A 70 15.34 1.70 7.70
N ALA A 71 15.09 1.72 6.38
CA ALA A 71 14.09 0.87 5.74
C ALA A 71 14.47 -0.61 5.87
N ARG A 72 15.75 -0.93 5.67
CA ARG A 72 16.27 -2.28 5.93
C ARG A 72 16.15 -2.67 7.39
N ALA A 73 16.58 -1.80 8.30
CA ALA A 73 16.59 -2.10 9.72
C ALA A 73 15.17 -2.35 10.25
N TYR A 74 14.20 -1.55 9.82
CA TYR A 74 12.79 -1.74 10.16
C TYR A 74 12.20 -3.00 9.57
N ALA A 75 12.51 -3.33 8.31
CA ALA A 75 12.03 -4.57 7.70
C ALA A 75 12.58 -5.81 8.43
N GLU A 76 13.85 -5.81 8.82
CA GLU A 76 14.45 -6.87 9.65
C GLU A 76 13.75 -6.97 11.01
N LYS A 77 13.47 -5.83 11.66
CA LYS A 77 12.80 -5.80 12.96
C LYS A 77 11.33 -6.25 12.89
N VAL A 78 10.61 -5.92 11.82
CA VAL A 78 9.24 -6.41 11.57
C VAL A 78 9.25 -7.92 11.40
N ASN A 79 10.16 -8.47 10.60
CA ASN A 79 10.28 -9.91 10.41
C ASN A 79 10.62 -10.65 11.72
N GLU A 80 11.48 -10.07 12.57
CA GLU A 80 11.74 -10.58 13.92
C GLU A 80 10.46 -10.62 14.76
N MET A 81 9.70 -9.51 14.80
CA MET A 81 8.47 -9.40 15.60
C MET A 81 7.36 -10.34 15.12
N GLU A 82 7.16 -10.48 13.81
CA GLU A 82 6.17 -11.41 13.23
C GLU A 82 6.52 -12.89 13.49
N ALA A 83 7.81 -13.22 13.64
CA ALA A 83 8.21 -14.58 14.02
C ALA A 83 7.89 -14.89 15.50
N GLU A 84 7.75 -13.87 16.34
CA GLU A 84 7.48 -14.01 17.77
C GLU A 84 6.00 -13.89 18.15
N ALA A 85 5.24 -13.05 17.44
CA ALA A 85 3.84 -12.77 17.76
C ALA A 85 3.00 -12.47 16.52
N GLU A 86 1.84 -13.12 16.43
CA GLU A 86 0.89 -12.89 15.34
C GLU A 86 -0.03 -11.68 15.61
N GLY A 87 -0.41 -10.99 14.54
CA GLY A 87 -1.46 -9.97 14.58
C GLY A 87 -1.02 -8.64 15.17
N LEU A 88 0.28 -8.33 15.08
CA LEU A 88 0.79 -7.00 15.33
C LEU A 88 0.33 -6.01 14.25
N ARG A 89 0.41 -4.73 14.58
CA ARG A 89 0.18 -3.63 13.66
C ARG A 89 1.33 -2.65 13.72
N TYR A 90 1.58 -2.02 12.58
CA TYR A 90 2.74 -1.17 12.37
C TYR A 90 2.37 0.17 11.75
N ALA A 91 3.24 1.15 11.92
CA ALA A 91 3.18 2.44 11.23
C ALA A 91 4.58 3.05 11.15
N LEU A 92 4.75 4.03 10.26
CA LEU A 92 5.88 4.94 10.22
C LEU A 92 5.37 6.32 10.64
N ILE A 93 6.01 6.94 11.64
CA ILE A 93 5.65 8.27 12.14
C ILE A 93 6.88 9.18 12.10
N TYR A 94 6.70 10.48 11.98
CA TYR A 94 7.81 11.45 12.11
C TYR A 94 7.75 12.07 13.49
N LEU A 95 8.35 11.43 14.49
CA LEU A 95 8.22 11.83 15.89
C LEU A 95 9.08 13.05 16.21
N ASP A 96 10.32 13.08 15.71
CA ASP A 96 11.26 14.17 15.95
C ASP A 96 11.53 15.02 14.69
N GLU A 97 12.44 15.98 14.83
CA GLU A 97 12.69 17.00 13.81
C GLU A 97 13.39 16.48 12.55
N ASP A 98 13.90 15.25 12.55
CA ASP A 98 14.62 14.70 11.42
C ASP A 98 13.68 14.21 10.29
N ASN A 99 14.27 13.62 9.26
CA ASN A 99 13.54 13.09 8.10
C ASN A 99 13.52 11.56 8.08
N VAL A 100 13.91 10.91 9.16
CA VAL A 100 13.86 9.46 9.33
C VAL A 100 12.63 9.14 10.17
N PRO A 101 11.62 8.44 9.62
CA PRO A 101 10.45 8.11 10.41
C PRO A 101 10.77 7.04 11.46
N GLU A 102 10.18 7.11 12.65
CA GLU A 102 10.19 6.03 13.62
C GLU A 102 9.23 4.89 13.26
N LEU A 103 9.67 3.65 13.50
CA LEU A 103 8.83 2.47 13.37
C LEU A 103 7.98 2.30 14.64
N VAL A 104 6.66 2.37 14.48
CA VAL A 104 5.69 1.98 15.49
C VAL A 104 5.32 0.51 15.30
N ALA A 105 5.28 -0.26 16.38
CA ALA A 105 4.83 -1.64 16.36
C ALA A 105 4.05 -1.98 17.63
N GLY A 106 2.94 -2.69 17.52
CA GLY A 106 2.22 -3.12 18.71
C GLY A 106 0.91 -3.83 18.45
N ARG A 107 0.13 -4.02 19.50
CA ARG A 107 -1.23 -4.53 19.41
C ARG A 107 -2.19 -3.41 19.79
N PRO A 108 -3.03 -2.92 18.86
CA PRO A 108 -3.97 -1.84 19.15
C PRO A 108 -4.81 -2.11 20.40
N GLY A 109 -4.85 -1.15 21.31
CA GLY A 109 -5.54 -1.25 22.60
C GLY A 109 -4.86 -2.10 23.67
N TYR A 110 -3.59 -2.51 23.48
CA TYR A 110 -2.88 -3.35 24.44
C TYR A 110 -1.46 -2.87 24.74
N PHE A 111 -0.59 -2.71 23.74
CA PHE A 111 0.72 -2.10 23.92
C PHE A 111 1.24 -1.46 22.63
N VAL A 112 2.22 -0.57 22.76
CA VAL A 112 2.98 0.00 21.65
C VAL A 112 4.47 0.05 21.96
N SER A 113 5.28 -0.24 20.95
CA SER A 113 6.73 -0.03 20.90
C SER A 113 7.03 0.98 19.79
N VAL A 114 8.10 1.75 19.97
CA VAL A 114 8.60 2.72 18.98
C VAL A 114 10.11 2.52 18.84
N TYR A 115 10.58 2.41 17.60
CA TYR A 115 11.97 2.19 17.26
C TYR A 115 12.51 3.34 16.41
N GLN A 116 13.54 4.00 16.91
CA GLN A 116 14.26 5.05 16.20
C GLN A 116 15.50 4.48 15.51
N TYR A 117 15.77 4.90 14.28
CA TYR A 117 16.99 4.56 13.57
C TYR A 117 17.93 5.75 13.54
N ALA A 118 19.14 5.59 14.09
CA ALA A 118 20.14 6.65 14.07
C ALA A 118 21.55 6.06 14.02
N GLY A 119 22.44 6.69 13.25
CA GLY A 119 23.85 6.30 13.20
C GLY A 119 24.12 4.85 12.75
N GLY A 120 23.18 4.21 12.04
CA GLY A 120 23.30 2.81 11.64
C GLY A 120 22.71 1.80 12.62
N GLU A 121 22.13 2.25 13.73
CA GLU A 121 21.61 1.40 14.80
C GLU A 121 20.12 1.65 15.05
N LEU A 122 19.42 0.65 15.59
CA LEU A 122 18.04 0.75 16.07
C LEU A 122 18.01 0.93 17.59
N TYR A 123 17.21 1.89 18.04
CA TYR A 123 16.98 2.18 19.45
C TYR A 123 15.50 2.00 19.78
N ALA A 124 15.19 1.15 20.76
CA ALA A 124 13.83 1.02 21.29
C ALA A 124 13.56 2.18 22.26
N VAL A 125 12.99 3.27 21.75
CA VAL A 125 12.69 4.48 22.53
C VAL A 125 11.41 4.30 23.37
N MET A 126 10.50 3.43 22.91
CA MET A 126 9.40 2.88 23.70
C MET A 126 9.38 1.35 23.51
N ASP A 127 9.33 0.59 24.59
CA ASP A 127 9.37 -0.89 24.53
C ASP A 127 8.19 -1.50 25.28
N GLN A 128 7.21 -2.00 24.52
CA GLN A 128 5.98 -2.66 24.99
C GLN A 128 5.21 -1.84 26.04
N TRP A 129 5.08 -0.53 25.79
CA TRP A 129 4.33 0.35 26.67
C TRP A 129 2.84 0.03 26.60
N GLY A 130 2.29 -0.49 27.70
CA GLY A 130 0.90 -0.90 27.79
C GLY A 130 -0.08 0.28 27.75
N TYR A 131 -1.26 0.09 27.18
CA TYR A 131 -2.40 1.02 27.24
C TYR A 131 -3.72 0.27 27.00
N GLY A 132 -4.85 0.95 27.14
CA GLY A 132 -6.20 0.38 27.00
C GLY A 132 -6.76 -0.26 28.28
N ALA A 133 -5.99 -0.25 29.37
CA ALA A 133 -6.38 -0.74 30.69
C ALA A 133 -5.93 0.22 31.79
N MET A 134 -6.61 0.15 32.95
CA MET A 134 -6.27 0.91 34.16
C MET A 134 -6.15 2.43 33.94
N GLY A 135 -7.03 2.98 33.10
CA GLY A 135 -7.11 4.43 32.84
C GLY A 135 -6.05 4.99 31.88
N ASN A 136 -5.14 4.16 31.35
CA ASN A 136 -4.21 4.60 30.31
C ASN A 136 -4.89 4.52 28.93
N HIS A 137 -5.13 5.67 28.32
CA HIS A 137 -5.87 5.77 27.06
C HIS A 137 -5.02 5.53 25.81
N GLY A 138 -3.69 5.56 25.92
CA GLY A 138 -2.77 5.48 24.79
C GLY A 138 -1.77 6.63 24.77
N TYR A 139 -0.94 6.66 23.74
CA TYR A 139 0.13 7.62 23.58
C TYR A 139 -0.09 8.40 22.30
N GLU A 140 0.19 9.69 22.33
CA GLU A 140 0.03 10.60 21.21
C GLU A 140 1.34 11.37 21.00
N TYR A 141 1.54 11.92 19.81
CA TYR A 141 2.70 12.73 19.50
C TYR A 141 2.36 13.95 18.66
N ILE A 142 3.23 14.96 18.69
CA ILE A 142 3.19 16.06 17.72
C ILE A 142 4.15 15.70 16.58
N PRO A 143 3.69 15.56 15.33
CA PRO A 143 4.56 15.33 14.18
C PRO A 143 5.67 16.37 14.07
N LYS A 144 6.90 15.89 13.95
CA LYS A 144 8.14 16.68 13.96
C LYS A 144 8.36 17.58 15.18
N GLY A 145 7.66 17.30 16.28
CA GLY A 145 7.71 18.11 17.50
C GLY A 145 8.62 17.56 18.59
N ASN A 146 9.04 16.29 18.50
CA ASN A 146 9.71 15.55 19.58
C ASN A 146 8.93 15.61 20.91
N VAL A 147 7.60 15.56 20.83
CA VAL A 147 6.70 15.60 21.99
C VAL A 147 5.81 14.37 21.95
N ILE A 148 5.86 13.56 23.01
CA ILE A 148 4.93 12.47 23.29
C ILE A 148 4.04 12.90 24.45
N ARG A 149 2.73 12.68 24.34
CA ARG A 149 1.74 12.92 25.39
C ARG A 149 1.06 11.62 25.80
N ASN A 150 0.80 11.49 27.09
CA ASN A 150 -0.03 10.43 27.65
C ASN A 150 -1.02 11.00 28.67
N TYR A 151 -2.24 10.47 28.65
CA TYR A 151 -3.23 10.66 29.70
C TYR A 151 -3.41 9.34 30.45
N ASN A 152 -3.31 9.41 31.77
CA ASN A 152 -3.53 8.26 32.64
C ASN A 152 -4.50 8.60 33.77
N GLY A 153 -5.44 7.71 34.05
CA GLY A 153 -6.49 7.92 35.04
C GLY A 153 -6.43 6.93 36.19
N ASP A 154 -6.38 7.42 37.42
CA ASP A 154 -6.56 6.61 38.63
C ASP A 154 -7.96 6.81 39.21
N LEU A 155 -8.40 5.85 40.04
CA LEU A 155 -9.69 5.90 40.74
C LEU A 155 -10.89 6.15 39.79
N ALA A 156 -10.93 5.39 38.69
CA ALA A 156 -11.94 5.54 37.63
C ALA A 156 -11.98 6.96 37.02
N GLY A 157 -10.82 7.63 36.94
CA GLY A 157 -10.66 8.96 36.34
C GLY A 157 -10.86 10.12 37.31
N ALA A 158 -11.00 9.87 38.61
CA ALA A 158 -11.06 10.93 39.61
C ALA A 158 -9.73 11.66 39.80
N ILE A 159 -8.62 10.98 39.46
CA ILE A 159 -7.30 11.60 39.29
C ILE A 159 -6.89 11.39 37.84
N MET A 160 -6.61 12.47 37.12
CA MET A 160 -6.11 12.43 35.75
C MET A 160 -4.71 13.02 35.69
N TYR A 161 -3.76 12.23 35.20
CA TYR A 161 -2.39 12.65 34.94
C TYR A 161 -2.23 13.04 33.48
N VAL A 162 -1.41 14.07 33.24
CA VAL A 162 -0.93 14.43 31.91
C VAL A 162 0.59 14.35 31.93
N THR A 163 1.16 13.49 31.09
CA THR A 163 2.61 13.31 30.98
C THR A 163 3.07 13.76 29.62
N TYR A 164 4.15 14.55 29.59
CA TYR A 164 4.84 14.95 28.37
C TYR A 164 6.27 14.40 28.39
N LEU A 165 6.65 13.72 27.31
CA LEU A 165 7.94 13.07 27.14
C LEU A 165 8.58 13.50 25.82
N LYS A 166 9.89 13.33 25.70
CA LYS A 166 10.69 13.54 24.48
C LYS A 166 11.78 12.49 24.38
N ILE A 167 12.31 12.30 23.18
CA ILE A 167 13.53 11.52 22.96
C ILE A 167 14.74 12.43 23.14
N ASN A 168 15.69 12.02 23.95
CA ASN A 168 16.95 12.75 24.17
C ASN A 168 18.06 12.28 23.24
N GLY A 169 19.21 12.97 23.27
CA GLY A 169 20.36 12.63 22.41
C GLY A 169 21.06 11.30 22.73
N ARG A 170 20.54 10.50 23.66
CA ARG A 170 20.97 9.10 23.91
C ARG A 170 19.94 8.09 23.42
N HIS A 171 18.92 8.53 22.68
CA HIS A 171 17.81 7.70 22.22
C HIS A 171 17.03 7.07 23.38
N GLU A 172 16.87 7.83 24.47
CA GLU A 172 16.05 7.46 25.62
C GLU A 172 14.88 8.44 25.76
N THR A 173 13.72 7.91 26.17
CA THR A 173 12.56 8.74 26.51
C THR A 173 12.76 9.41 27.87
N GLU A 174 12.59 10.73 27.91
CA GLU A 174 12.68 11.55 29.13
C GLU A 174 11.50 12.51 29.28
N SER A 175 11.12 12.83 30.52
CA SER A 175 10.05 13.78 30.78
C SER A 175 10.45 15.22 30.47
N TYR A 176 9.54 15.99 29.87
CA TYR A 176 9.68 17.45 29.74
C TYR A 176 9.71 18.14 31.09
N TYR A 177 8.92 17.62 32.02
CA TYR A 177 8.77 18.16 33.35
C TYR A 177 9.37 17.22 34.40
N LYS A 178 9.86 17.84 35.48
CA LYS A 178 10.49 17.11 36.57
C LYS A 178 9.47 16.32 37.41
N ASP A 179 8.27 16.88 37.58
CA ASP A 179 7.21 16.33 38.41
C ASP A 179 5.93 16.12 37.59
N ALA A 180 5.05 15.24 38.05
CA ALA A 180 3.82 14.88 37.33
C ALA A 180 2.79 16.01 37.34
N LEU A 181 2.11 16.23 36.23
CA LEU A 181 0.99 17.16 36.14
C LEU A 181 -0.31 16.37 36.36
N SER A 182 -1.19 16.80 37.27
CA SER A 182 -2.46 16.09 37.51
C SER A 182 -3.63 17.00 37.89
N SER A 183 -4.84 16.54 37.57
CA SER A 183 -6.11 17.18 37.93
C SER A 183 -7.00 16.20 38.70
N TRP A 184 -7.58 16.65 39.81
CA TRP A 184 -8.26 15.82 40.79
C TRP A 184 -9.68 16.31 41.00
N MET A 185 -10.65 15.39 41.07
CA MET A 185 -12.08 15.71 41.26
C MET A 185 -12.51 15.78 42.74
N PHE A 186 -11.56 15.72 43.66
CA PHE A 186 -11.79 15.76 45.12
C PHE A 186 -10.61 16.44 45.82
N GLU A 187 -10.84 16.91 47.05
CA GLU A 187 -9.80 17.44 47.92
C GLU A 187 -9.30 16.33 48.86
N ASP A 188 -8.05 15.87 48.66
CA ASP A 188 -7.40 14.88 49.53
C ASP A 188 -6.92 15.55 50.82
N THR A 189 -7.81 15.63 51.79
CA THR A 189 -7.59 16.35 53.05
C THR A 189 -6.65 15.58 53.99
N ASN A 190 -6.58 14.26 53.86
CA ASN A 190 -5.83 13.39 54.76
C ASN A 190 -4.54 12.83 54.14
N GLY A 191 -4.32 13.01 52.84
CA GLY A 191 -3.13 12.64 52.09
C GLY A 191 -3.05 11.15 51.73
N ASN A 192 -4.18 10.45 51.65
CA ASN A 192 -4.24 9.01 51.39
C ASN A 192 -4.46 8.66 49.91
N TYR A 193 -4.65 9.66 49.04
CA TYR A 193 -4.90 9.48 47.60
C TYR A 193 -6.14 8.61 47.31
N GLN A 194 -7.16 8.64 48.15
CA GLN A 194 -8.44 7.95 47.96
C GLN A 194 -9.59 8.92 48.15
N ILE A 195 -10.74 8.61 47.56
CA ILE A 195 -11.97 9.37 47.79
C ILE A 195 -12.61 8.85 49.07
N ASP A 196 -12.59 9.64 50.13
CA ASP A 196 -13.29 9.33 51.39
C ASP A 196 -14.69 9.95 51.45
N GLU A 197 -15.61 9.37 52.24
CA GLU A 197 -17.00 9.86 52.38
C GLU A 197 -17.08 11.32 52.87
N ASP A 198 -16.07 11.76 53.63
CA ASP A 198 -16.01 13.09 54.24
C ASP A 198 -15.27 14.12 53.36
N GLU A 199 -14.75 13.71 52.19
CA GLU A 199 -13.98 14.60 51.31
C GLU A 199 -14.88 15.29 50.28
N PRO A 200 -14.75 16.63 50.13
CA PRO A 200 -15.59 17.35 49.20
C PRO A 200 -15.19 17.00 47.77
N LEU A 201 -16.18 16.53 46.99
CA LEU A 201 -16.07 16.46 45.55
C LEU A 201 -16.04 17.90 44.99
N GLY A 202 -15.03 18.17 44.16
CA GLY A 202 -14.90 19.44 43.48
C GLY A 202 -16.00 19.63 42.42
N VAL A 203 -16.58 20.83 42.36
CA VAL A 203 -17.41 21.24 41.21
C VAL A 203 -16.52 21.50 39.99
N GLU A 204 -15.29 21.95 40.24
CA GLU A 204 -14.18 22.07 39.29
C GLU A 204 -13.00 21.23 39.79
N ALA A 205 -12.08 20.88 38.89
CA ALA A 205 -10.90 20.09 39.24
C ALA A 205 -9.87 20.92 40.03
N TYR A 206 -9.21 20.28 41.00
CA TYR A 206 -8.01 20.79 41.67
C TYR A 206 -6.77 20.38 40.87
N TYR A 207 -5.79 21.27 40.71
CA TYR A 207 -4.63 21.05 39.83
C TYR A 207 -3.33 20.97 40.61
N TYR A 208 -2.44 20.07 40.20
CA TYR A 208 -1.19 19.79 40.90
C TYR A 208 -0.01 19.67 39.94
N TYR A 209 1.17 20.10 40.42
CA TYR A 209 2.47 19.81 39.86
C TYR A 209 3.31 19.08 40.92
N GLY A 210 3.55 17.79 40.71
CA GLY A 210 3.98 16.86 41.75
C GLY A 210 2.96 16.80 42.88
N GLY A 211 3.40 17.07 44.11
CA GLY A 211 2.53 17.15 45.28
C GLY A 211 2.08 18.57 45.65
N GLN A 212 2.33 19.57 44.80
CA GLN A 212 1.98 20.96 45.08
C GLN A 212 0.76 21.37 44.26
N GLU A 213 -0.28 21.84 44.94
CA GLU A 213 -1.45 22.47 44.31
C GLU A 213 -1.03 23.77 43.60
N ILE A 214 -1.55 23.97 42.39
CA ILE A 214 -1.29 25.12 41.52
C ILE A 214 -2.61 25.69 41.00
N SER A 215 -2.58 26.92 40.49
CA SER A 215 -3.78 27.50 39.89
C SER A 215 -4.11 26.81 38.56
N ALA A 216 -5.38 26.88 38.14
CA ALA A 216 -5.77 26.42 36.81
C ALA A 216 -4.94 27.10 35.70
N ALA A 217 -4.68 28.41 35.80
CA ALA A 217 -3.87 29.13 34.83
C ALA A 217 -2.43 28.58 34.75
N ASP A 218 -1.83 28.27 35.89
CA ASP A 218 -0.49 27.66 35.92
C ASP A 218 -0.52 26.26 35.30
N PHE A 219 -1.52 25.42 35.63
CA PHE A 219 -1.66 24.09 35.03
C PHE A 219 -1.75 24.15 33.50
N HIS A 220 -2.61 25.03 32.97
CA HIS A 220 -2.77 25.19 31.52
C HIS A 220 -1.49 25.73 30.85
N SER A 221 -0.64 26.47 31.57
CA SER A 221 0.65 26.92 31.05
C SER A 221 1.67 25.79 30.84
N TYR A 222 1.50 24.64 31.51
CA TYR A 222 2.31 23.44 31.29
C TYR A 222 1.80 22.58 30.11
N LEU A 223 0.62 22.86 29.55
CA LEU A 223 0.10 22.06 28.44
C LEU A 223 0.79 22.47 27.14
N ILE A 224 1.48 21.52 26.50
CA ILE A 224 2.13 21.74 25.21
C ILE A 224 1.05 21.72 24.13
N GLN A 225 0.86 22.85 23.45
CA GLN A 225 -0.11 22.98 22.36
C GLN A 225 0.46 22.39 21.06
N GLY A 226 -0.40 21.79 20.26
CA GLY A 226 -0.05 21.21 18.96
C GLY A 226 -1.18 20.36 18.40
N GLU A 227 -1.05 19.98 17.13
CA GLU A 227 -1.88 18.96 16.50
C GLU A 227 -1.29 17.60 16.87
N TYR A 228 -2.03 16.83 17.68
CA TYR A 228 -1.58 15.53 18.16
C TYR A 228 -2.13 14.40 17.30
N GLU A 229 -1.29 13.41 17.03
CA GLU A 229 -1.63 12.16 16.38
C GLU A 229 -1.41 10.98 17.31
N SER A 230 -2.16 9.89 17.11
CA SER A 230 -1.99 8.67 17.91
C SER A 230 -0.69 7.95 17.54
N ILE A 231 0.06 7.49 18.54
CA ILE A 231 1.16 6.54 18.36
C ILE A 231 0.55 5.13 18.37
N ALA A 232 0.08 4.69 17.20
CA ALA A 232 -0.49 3.36 17.01
C ALA A 232 -0.23 2.85 15.60
N GLY A 233 -0.06 1.54 15.46
CA GLY A 233 0.00 0.88 14.17
C GLY A 233 -1.41 0.60 13.61
N ASP A 234 -1.57 0.81 12.31
CA ASP A 234 -2.80 0.52 11.55
C ASP A 234 -2.56 -0.47 10.39
N ARG A 235 -1.30 -0.66 9.98
CA ARG A 235 -0.88 -1.53 8.89
C ARG A 235 -0.49 -2.92 9.37
N THR A 236 -0.68 -3.91 8.52
CA THR A 236 -0.06 -5.23 8.63
C THR A 236 1.44 -5.17 8.29
N ALA A 237 2.19 -6.23 8.61
CA ALA A 237 3.59 -6.35 8.22
C ALA A 237 3.78 -6.23 6.69
N THR A 238 2.93 -6.91 5.90
CA THR A 238 2.99 -6.86 4.44
C THR A 238 2.79 -5.44 3.89
N GLU A 239 1.83 -4.69 4.45
CA GLU A 239 1.58 -3.29 4.08
C GLU A 239 2.75 -2.38 4.43
N LEU A 240 3.34 -2.55 5.62
CA LEU A 240 4.51 -1.76 6.02
C LEU A 240 5.73 -2.08 5.15
N LEU A 241 6.01 -3.36 4.88
CA LEU A 241 7.15 -3.76 4.04
C LEU A 241 7.00 -3.24 2.61
N ALA A 242 5.79 -3.26 2.05
CA ALA A 242 5.49 -2.63 0.77
C ALA A 242 5.73 -1.11 0.83
N GLN A 243 5.28 -0.44 1.89
CA GLN A 243 5.51 0.99 2.10
C GLN A 243 7.02 1.32 2.14
N LEU A 244 7.81 0.57 2.90
CA LEU A 244 9.27 0.77 2.99
C LEU A 244 9.95 0.66 1.61
N ARG A 245 9.56 -0.35 0.82
CA ARG A 245 10.05 -0.51 -0.56
C ARG A 245 9.69 0.68 -1.45
N THR A 246 8.45 1.16 -1.37
CA THR A 246 8.04 2.31 -2.19
C THR A 246 8.77 3.60 -1.80
N LEU A 247 9.03 3.83 -0.50
CA LEU A 247 9.81 4.97 -0.03
C LEU A 247 11.26 4.91 -0.53
N GLU A 248 11.92 3.75 -0.43
CA GLU A 248 13.29 3.56 -0.89
C GLU A 248 13.47 3.93 -2.37
N ILE A 249 12.60 3.42 -3.27
CA ILE A 249 12.77 3.75 -4.70
C ILE A 249 12.39 5.20 -4.98
N LYS A 250 11.44 5.79 -4.23
CA LYS A 250 11.17 7.23 -4.35
C LYS A 250 12.39 8.05 -3.98
N GLU A 251 13.05 7.73 -2.87
CA GLU A 251 14.28 8.39 -2.45
C GLU A 251 15.39 8.23 -3.51
N GLU A 252 15.61 7.01 -4.02
CA GLU A 252 16.62 6.71 -5.05
C GLU A 252 16.47 7.60 -6.29
N TYR A 253 15.24 7.87 -6.73
CA TYR A 253 14.94 8.67 -7.92
C TYR A 253 14.69 10.17 -7.63
N GLY A 254 14.68 10.57 -6.35
CA GLY A 254 14.51 11.95 -5.90
C GLY A 254 13.05 12.43 -5.86
N PHE A 255 12.13 11.53 -5.54
CA PHE A 255 10.68 11.78 -5.38
C PHE A 255 10.18 11.49 -3.95
N ASP A 256 11.08 11.50 -2.96
CA ASP A 256 10.67 11.37 -1.56
C ASP A 256 9.74 12.53 -1.14
N GLY A 257 8.68 12.20 -0.41
CA GLY A 257 7.64 13.14 -0.02
C GLY A 257 6.75 13.69 -1.16
N GLU A 258 7.03 13.37 -2.42
CA GLU A 258 6.27 13.86 -3.56
C GLU A 258 4.95 13.09 -3.75
N THR A 259 3.94 13.77 -4.31
CA THR A 259 2.70 13.14 -4.77
C THR A 259 2.88 12.58 -6.18
N ALA A 260 2.14 11.51 -6.50
CA ALA A 260 2.17 10.94 -7.85
C ALA A 260 1.79 12.01 -8.90
N TYR A 261 2.61 12.08 -9.95
CA TYR A 261 2.37 12.92 -11.13
C TYR A 261 1.15 12.43 -11.92
N PHE A 262 0.95 11.12 -11.98
CA PHE A 262 -0.19 10.47 -12.62
C PHE A 262 -0.56 9.19 -11.90
N THR A 263 -1.86 8.93 -11.80
CA THR A 263 -2.39 7.66 -11.31
C THR A 263 -3.37 7.07 -12.30
N CYS A 264 -3.40 5.74 -12.39
CA CYS A 264 -4.37 5.01 -13.19
C CYS A 264 -5.17 4.09 -12.27
N VAL A 265 -6.50 4.08 -12.44
CA VAL A 265 -7.42 3.19 -11.74
C VAL A 265 -8.27 2.42 -12.75
N ASP A 266 -8.79 1.26 -12.35
CA ASP A 266 -9.82 0.56 -13.13
C ASP A 266 -11.24 1.09 -12.83
N GLU A 267 -12.26 0.51 -13.47
CA GLU A 267 -13.67 0.90 -13.24
C GLU A 267 -14.17 0.64 -11.82
N ALA A 268 -13.47 -0.20 -11.04
CA ALA A 268 -13.78 -0.46 -9.64
C ALA A 268 -12.98 0.45 -8.69
N ASP A 269 -12.37 1.53 -9.21
CA ASP A 269 -11.52 2.48 -8.49
C ASP A 269 -10.30 1.83 -7.83
N ARG A 270 -9.83 0.68 -8.34
CA ARG A 270 -8.62 0.02 -7.84
C ARG A 270 -7.39 0.64 -8.50
N LEU A 271 -6.41 1.03 -7.71
CA LEU A 271 -5.14 1.60 -8.18
C LEU A 271 -4.34 0.58 -9.00
N LEU A 272 -4.07 0.91 -10.25
CA LEU A 272 -3.31 0.10 -11.20
C LEU A 272 -1.87 0.61 -11.35
N LEU A 273 -1.69 1.92 -11.32
CA LEU A 273 -0.41 2.57 -11.59
C LEU A 273 -0.28 3.86 -10.77
N GLU A 274 0.91 4.07 -10.23
CA GLU A 274 1.42 5.39 -9.85
C GLU A 274 2.66 5.74 -10.66
N LEU A 275 2.74 6.98 -11.13
CA LEU A 275 3.89 7.53 -11.85
C LEU A 275 4.36 8.81 -11.14
N TYR A 276 5.66 8.88 -10.85
CA TYR A 276 6.37 10.05 -10.36
C TYR A 276 7.33 10.49 -11.46
N PHE A 277 7.20 11.72 -11.93
CA PHE A 277 7.84 12.15 -13.16
C PHE A 277 8.30 13.61 -13.07
N ASP A 278 9.59 13.83 -13.33
CA ASP A 278 10.19 15.14 -13.50
C ASP A 278 10.31 15.42 -15.00
N GLU A 279 9.45 16.32 -15.49
CA GLU A 279 9.40 16.69 -16.90
C GLU A 279 10.65 17.41 -17.40
N GLU A 280 11.30 18.21 -16.54
CA GLU A 280 12.45 19.02 -16.90
C GLU A 280 13.68 18.14 -17.05
N ALA A 281 13.90 17.24 -16.08
CA ALA A 281 14.98 16.27 -16.15
C ALA A 281 14.68 15.09 -17.08
N GLY A 282 13.40 14.87 -17.44
CA GLY A 282 12.96 13.77 -18.29
C GLY A 282 13.15 12.39 -17.64
N LYS A 283 13.12 12.31 -16.30
CA LYS A 283 13.29 11.07 -15.53
C LYS A 283 12.03 10.78 -14.70
N GLY A 284 11.76 9.52 -14.45
CA GLY A 284 10.63 9.13 -13.60
C GLY A 284 10.74 7.71 -13.08
N CYS A 285 9.95 7.41 -12.07
CA CYS A 285 9.76 6.09 -11.50
C CYS A 285 8.29 5.85 -11.17
N GLY A 286 7.93 4.62 -10.86
CA GLY A 286 6.55 4.31 -10.48
C GLY A 286 6.35 2.85 -10.12
N PHE A 287 5.08 2.55 -9.85
CA PHE A 287 4.63 1.25 -9.36
C PHE A 287 3.43 0.79 -10.18
N ARG A 288 3.52 -0.41 -10.76
CA ARG A 288 2.40 -1.09 -11.42
C ARG A 288 1.89 -2.17 -10.48
N TYR A 289 0.65 -2.03 -10.03
CA TYR A 289 0.01 -2.93 -9.07
C TYR A 289 -0.70 -4.08 -9.77
N ASP A 290 -0.55 -5.29 -9.23
CA ASP A 290 -1.35 -6.46 -9.59
C ASP A 290 -2.65 -6.47 -8.78
N VAL A 291 -3.75 -6.15 -9.45
CA VAL A 291 -5.10 -6.11 -8.87
C VAL A 291 -5.92 -7.38 -9.15
N SER A 292 -5.27 -8.47 -9.54
CA SER A 292 -5.94 -9.76 -9.67
C SER A 292 -6.47 -10.24 -8.32
N ALA A 293 -7.59 -10.96 -8.32
CA ALA A 293 -8.23 -11.42 -7.07
C ALA A 293 -7.37 -12.38 -6.24
N ALA A 294 -6.27 -12.92 -6.81
CA ALA A 294 -5.29 -13.73 -6.10
C ALA A 294 -4.25 -12.89 -5.33
N ALA A 295 -4.05 -11.62 -5.72
CA ALA A 295 -3.20 -10.69 -4.99
C ALA A 295 -3.95 -10.24 -3.71
N GLY A 296 -3.55 -10.78 -2.56
CA GLY A 296 -4.04 -10.29 -1.27
C GLY A 296 -3.66 -8.82 -1.04
N PRO A 297 -4.34 -8.09 -0.14
CA PRO A 297 -3.93 -6.73 0.22
C PRO A 297 -2.63 -6.75 1.06
N PRO A 298 -1.68 -5.82 0.81
CA PRO A 298 -1.67 -4.85 -0.27
C PRO A 298 -1.35 -5.53 -1.61
N PRO A 299 -1.89 -5.03 -2.74
CA PRO A 299 -1.60 -5.62 -4.04
C PRO A 299 -0.09 -5.64 -4.29
N ALA A 300 0.42 -6.78 -4.72
CA ALA A 300 1.80 -6.89 -5.17
C ALA A 300 2.04 -5.86 -6.29
N PHE A 301 3.27 -5.36 -6.39
CA PHE A 301 3.61 -4.39 -7.42
C PHE A 301 4.95 -4.70 -8.07
N VAL A 302 5.10 -4.22 -9.30
CA VAL A 302 6.37 -4.15 -10.02
C VAL A 302 6.76 -2.68 -10.08
N SER A 303 7.95 -2.36 -9.58
CA SER A 303 8.52 -1.02 -9.75
C SER A 303 9.13 -0.87 -11.13
N PHE A 304 9.18 0.36 -11.61
CA PHE A 304 9.87 0.71 -12.84
C PHE A 304 10.50 2.08 -12.73
N ALA A 305 11.48 2.33 -13.58
CA ALA A 305 12.06 3.65 -13.75
C ALA A 305 12.54 3.86 -15.18
N PHE A 306 12.64 5.12 -15.57
CA PHE A 306 13.13 5.51 -16.87
C PHE A 306 13.93 6.81 -16.78
N ASN A 307 14.86 6.96 -17.72
CA ASN A 307 15.63 8.17 -17.90
C ASN A 307 15.62 8.54 -19.38
N GLY A 308 15.06 9.70 -19.69
CA GLY A 308 14.82 10.20 -21.03
C GLY A 308 13.37 10.06 -21.47
N VAL A 309 12.92 11.05 -22.22
CA VAL A 309 11.60 11.10 -22.86
C VAL A 309 11.82 11.20 -24.36
N LYS A 310 11.19 10.30 -25.12
CA LYS A 310 11.24 10.31 -26.59
C LYS A 310 10.14 11.19 -27.15
N SER A 311 10.38 11.81 -28.31
CA SER A 311 9.31 12.47 -29.06
C SER A 311 8.59 11.47 -29.96
N GLY A 312 7.27 11.51 -29.96
CA GLY A 312 6.40 10.71 -30.84
C GLY A 312 5.42 11.60 -31.59
N VAL A 313 4.69 11.00 -32.53
CA VAL A 313 3.55 11.63 -33.19
C VAL A 313 2.29 10.93 -32.70
N TRP A 314 1.31 11.71 -32.24
CA TRP A 314 -0.01 11.18 -31.92
C TRP A 314 -0.85 11.08 -33.20
N GLU A 315 -1.21 9.85 -33.56
CA GLU A 315 -2.14 9.58 -34.65
C GLU A 315 -3.49 9.18 -34.05
N ASP A 316 -4.44 10.11 -34.11
CA ASP A 316 -5.80 9.86 -33.64
C ASP A 316 -6.61 9.15 -34.73
N GLU A 317 -6.77 7.83 -34.58
CA GLU A 317 -7.67 7.04 -35.44
C GLU A 317 -9.10 6.97 -34.89
N GLY A 318 -9.35 7.55 -33.71
CA GLY A 318 -10.63 7.58 -33.04
C GLY A 318 -11.03 6.26 -32.35
N PRO A 319 -11.95 6.34 -31.37
CA PRO A 319 -12.35 5.21 -30.53
C PRO A 319 -13.17 4.15 -31.28
N TYR A 320 -13.42 4.27 -32.58
CA TYR A 320 -14.11 3.24 -33.38
C TYR A 320 -13.26 2.74 -34.57
N CYS A 321 -11.97 3.07 -34.63
CA CYS A 321 -11.07 2.47 -35.61
C CYS A 321 -11.06 0.94 -35.49
N VAL A 322 -11.00 0.27 -36.65
CA VAL A 322 -10.96 -1.19 -36.80
C VAL A 322 -9.68 -1.72 -37.47
N LYS A 323 -8.72 -0.83 -37.75
CA LYS A 323 -7.41 -1.24 -38.26
C LYS A 323 -6.61 -1.98 -37.19
N SER A 324 -5.71 -2.82 -37.64
CA SER A 324 -4.67 -3.42 -36.81
C SER A 324 -3.72 -2.37 -36.24
N PHE A 325 -2.94 -2.76 -35.23
CA PHE A 325 -1.84 -1.94 -34.67
C PHE A 325 -0.75 -1.59 -35.69
N TYR A 326 -0.78 -2.20 -36.89
CA TYR A 326 0.13 -1.90 -38.00
C TYR A 326 -0.48 -0.91 -39.02
N GLY A 327 -1.68 -0.40 -38.75
CA GLY A 327 -2.35 0.61 -39.58
C GLY A 327 -3.09 0.04 -40.79
N THR A 328 -3.25 -1.28 -40.88
CA THR A 328 -3.94 -1.96 -42.00
C THR A 328 -5.08 -2.85 -41.51
N ASP A 329 -6.04 -3.17 -42.38
CA ASP A 329 -7.21 -4.01 -42.07
C ASP A 329 -7.00 -5.50 -42.45
N GLY A 330 -5.82 -5.81 -43.00
CA GLY A 330 -5.35 -7.12 -43.40
C GLY A 330 -5.84 -7.60 -44.76
N ALA A 331 -6.57 -6.78 -45.51
CA ALA A 331 -7.06 -7.13 -46.85
C ALA A 331 -5.91 -7.40 -47.84
N GLU A 332 -4.72 -6.87 -47.60
CA GLU A 332 -3.53 -7.11 -48.42
C GLU A 332 -2.94 -8.52 -48.27
N TYR A 333 -3.28 -9.23 -47.19
CA TYR A 333 -2.73 -10.55 -46.89
C TYR A 333 -3.61 -11.70 -47.37
N VAL A 334 -4.86 -11.43 -47.75
CA VAL A 334 -5.84 -12.45 -48.07
C VAL A 334 -6.61 -12.12 -49.35
N SER A 335 -7.10 -13.17 -50.01
CA SER A 335 -8.10 -13.08 -51.06
C SER A 335 -9.52 -13.12 -50.48
N ASP A 336 -10.52 -12.70 -51.26
CA ASP A 336 -11.94 -12.70 -50.88
C ASP A 336 -12.24 -12.02 -49.52
N TYR A 337 -11.58 -10.88 -49.28
CA TYR A 337 -11.74 -10.11 -48.04
C TYR A 337 -13.19 -9.64 -47.82
N GLN A 338 -13.70 -9.86 -46.62
CA GLN A 338 -15.05 -9.47 -46.20
C GLN A 338 -15.05 -8.90 -44.79
N GLU A 339 -15.95 -7.96 -44.54
CA GLU A 339 -16.15 -7.32 -43.24
C GLU A 339 -17.57 -7.57 -42.73
N PHE A 340 -17.67 -7.75 -41.41
CA PHE A 340 -18.92 -7.97 -40.71
C PHE A 340 -18.99 -7.02 -39.51
N TYR A 341 -20.14 -6.37 -39.36
CA TYR A 341 -20.44 -5.49 -38.23
C TYR A 341 -21.74 -5.90 -37.58
N GLU A 342 -21.71 -5.92 -36.24
CA GLU A 342 -22.91 -6.00 -35.42
C GLU A 342 -23.08 -4.69 -34.67
N TYR A 343 -24.32 -4.21 -34.54
CA TYR A 343 -24.63 -2.94 -33.88
C TYR A 343 -25.66 -3.16 -32.77
N ASN A 344 -25.56 -2.36 -31.70
CA ASN A 344 -26.61 -2.28 -30.68
C ASN A 344 -27.81 -1.45 -31.16
N GLU A 345 -28.88 -1.38 -30.36
CA GLU A 345 -30.10 -0.62 -30.67
C GLU A 345 -29.86 0.88 -30.86
N ALA A 346 -28.78 1.43 -30.28
CA ALA A 346 -28.39 2.83 -30.44
C ALA A 346 -27.54 3.08 -31.71
N GLY A 347 -27.29 2.05 -32.52
CA GLY A 347 -26.51 2.13 -33.75
C GLY A 347 -25.00 2.20 -33.53
N LYS A 348 -24.49 1.83 -32.35
CA LYS A 348 -23.05 1.73 -32.08
C LYS A 348 -22.54 0.31 -32.33
N PRO A 349 -21.32 0.13 -32.88
CA PRO A 349 -20.78 -1.20 -33.18
C PRO A 349 -20.54 -1.99 -31.88
N VAL A 350 -20.92 -3.26 -31.83
CA VAL A 350 -20.62 -4.16 -30.70
C VAL A 350 -19.60 -5.24 -31.08
N CYS A 351 -19.55 -5.59 -32.36
CA CYS A 351 -18.54 -6.48 -32.91
C CYS A 351 -18.14 -6.03 -34.31
N PHE A 352 -16.86 -6.14 -34.62
CA PHE A 352 -16.29 -6.08 -35.96
C PHE A 352 -15.49 -7.35 -36.22
N ARG A 353 -15.64 -7.93 -37.40
CA ARG A 353 -14.83 -9.06 -37.85
C ARG A 353 -14.50 -8.91 -39.32
N SER A 354 -13.23 -9.07 -39.67
CA SER A 354 -12.81 -9.26 -41.05
C SER A 354 -12.40 -10.71 -41.31
N THR A 355 -12.61 -11.19 -42.53
CA THR A 355 -12.27 -12.55 -42.94
C THR A 355 -11.68 -12.57 -44.34
N GLY A 356 -10.91 -13.61 -44.65
CA GLY A 356 -10.48 -13.89 -46.02
C GLY A 356 -9.86 -15.27 -46.18
N VAL A 357 -9.37 -15.54 -47.38
CA VAL A 357 -8.74 -16.82 -47.77
C VAL A 357 -7.26 -16.58 -48.07
N ASP A 358 -6.40 -17.34 -47.42
CA ASP A 358 -4.96 -17.36 -47.65
C ASP A 358 -4.64 -18.54 -48.56
N GLU A 359 -4.07 -18.25 -49.75
CA GLU A 359 -3.74 -19.27 -50.74
C GLU A 359 -2.68 -20.26 -50.22
N ASP A 360 -1.81 -19.82 -49.31
CA ASP A 360 -0.78 -20.65 -48.69
C ASP A 360 -1.33 -21.52 -47.54
N ARG A 361 -2.55 -21.21 -47.07
CA ARG A 361 -3.27 -21.95 -46.02
C ARG A 361 -4.66 -22.37 -46.53
N PRO A 362 -4.75 -23.38 -47.40
CA PRO A 362 -6.03 -23.80 -47.96
C PRO A 362 -6.95 -24.34 -46.87
N THR A 363 -8.05 -23.63 -46.64
CA THR A 363 -9.14 -24.01 -45.75
C THR A 363 -10.47 -24.03 -46.52
N ASP A 364 -11.41 -24.85 -46.07
CA ASP A 364 -12.75 -24.92 -46.68
C ASP A 364 -13.59 -23.66 -46.39
N GLU A 365 -13.24 -22.90 -45.35
CA GLU A 365 -13.91 -21.66 -44.94
C GLU A 365 -12.90 -20.52 -44.74
N PRO A 366 -13.27 -19.26 -45.06
CA PRO A 366 -12.45 -18.09 -44.75
C PRO A 366 -12.18 -17.97 -43.25
N PHE A 367 -10.93 -17.65 -42.88
CA PHE A 367 -10.56 -17.46 -41.48
C PHE A 367 -10.65 -15.97 -41.09
N THR A 368 -10.72 -15.72 -39.78
CA THR A 368 -10.75 -14.36 -39.23
C THR A 368 -9.40 -13.70 -39.39
N VAL A 369 -9.36 -12.51 -39.98
CA VAL A 369 -8.14 -11.70 -40.13
C VAL A 369 -7.97 -10.79 -38.91
N VAL A 370 -8.97 -9.96 -38.62
CA VAL A 370 -9.07 -9.11 -37.42
C VAL A 370 -10.45 -9.32 -36.78
N HIS A 371 -10.52 -9.29 -35.45
CA HIS A 371 -11.77 -9.22 -34.70
C HIS A 371 -11.68 -8.19 -33.58
N ILE A 372 -12.76 -7.46 -33.36
CA ILE A 372 -12.86 -6.44 -32.32
C ILE A 372 -14.23 -6.51 -31.65
N ASP A 373 -14.25 -6.65 -30.33
CA ASP A 373 -15.46 -6.48 -29.52
C ASP A 373 -15.44 -5.13 -28.82
N PHE A 374 -16.58 -4.44 -28.85
CA PHE A 374 -16.76 -3.13 -28.22
C PHE A 374 -17.67 -3.26 -27.01
N LEU A 375 -17.15 -2.88 -25.84
CA LEU A 375 -17.88 -2.92 -24.57
C LEU A 375 -18.21 -1.50 -24.13
N TYR A 376 -19.46 -1.29 -23.73
CA TYR A 376 -20.00 0.02 -23.35
C TYR A 376 -20.38 0.05 -21.88
N ARG A 377 -20.32 1.25 -21.29
CA ARG A 377 -20.91 1.54 -19.98
C ARG A 377 -22.42 1.67 -20.08
N ASP A 378 -23.10 1.65 -18.94
CA ASP A 378 -24.55 1.85 -18.84
C ASP A 378 -25.04 3.17 -19.45
N ASN A 379 -24.19 4.22 -19.43
CA ASN A 379 -24.51 5.52 -20.05
C ASN A 379 -24.29 5.54 -21.57
N GLY A 380 -23.90 4.41 -22.18
CA GLY A 380 -23.66 4.26 -23.61
C GLY A 380 -22.29 4.73 -24.10
N THR A 381 -21.40 5.21 -23.23
CA THR A 381 -20.01 5.55 -23.62
C THR A 381 -19.15 4.29 -23.76
N LEU A 382 -18.22 4.28 -24.71
CA LEU A 382 -17.27 3.19 -24.91
C LEU A 382 -16.40 3.04 -23.66
N TRP A 383 -16.36 1.83 -23.11
CA TRP A 383 -15.52 1.47 -21.97
C TRP A 383 -14.24 0.79 -22.43
N SER A 384 -14.37 -0.23 -23.27
CA SER A 384 -13.24 -1.06 -23.67
C SER A 384 -13.40 -1.62 -25.08
N LYS A 385 -12.26 -1.86 -25.75
CA LYS A 385 -12.17 -2.72 -26.92
C LYS A 385 -11.34 -3.94 -26.62
N LYS A 386 -11.79 -5.10 -27.09
CA LYS A 386 -10.98 -6.31 -27.17
C LYS A 386 -10.60 -6.52 -28.61
N TYR A 387 -9.32 -6.46 -28.92
CA TYR A 387 -8.76 -6.63 -30.24
C TYR A 387 -8.03 -7.97 -30.33
N GLY A 388 -8.14 -8.63 -31.47
CA GLY A 388 -7.23 -9.70 -31.86
C GLY A 388 -7.14 -9.84 -33.37
N HIS A 389 -6.08 -10.50 -33.81
CA HIS A 389 -5.82 -10.80 -35.22
C HIS A 389 -5.25 -12.20 -35.40
N ASP A 390 -5.22 -12.67 -36.64
CA ASP A 390 -4.55 -13.92 -37.00
C ASP A 390 -3.03 -13.78 -36.89
N ALA A 391 -2.43 -14.62 -36.04
CA ALA A 391 -1.02 -14.52 -35.70
C ALA A 391 -0.08 -14.97 -36.83
N LEU A 392 -0.56 -15.70 -37.84
CA LEU A 392 0.26 -16.06 -39.00
C LEU A 392 0.38 -14.87 -39.98
N LEU A 393 -0.64 -14.02 -40.04
CA LEU A 393 -0.61 -12.83 -40.89
C LEU A 393 0.19 -11.68 -40.27
N PHE A 394 0.00 -11.44 -38.97
CA PHE A 394 0.51 -10.24 -38.28
C PHE A 394 1.55 -10.52 -37.18
N GLY A 395 1.86 -11.79 -36.93
CA GLY A 395 2.61 -12.20 -35.74
C GLY A 395 1.78 -12.18 -34.47
N THR A 396 2.37 -12.55 -33.33
CA THR A 396 1.67 -12.68 -32.05
C THR A 396 1.61 -11.38 -31.23
N THR A 397 2.37 -10.35 -31.61
CA THR A 397 2.41 -9.07 -30.87
C THR A 397 1.05 -8.36 -30.99
N TYR A 398 0.53 -7.81 -29.89
CA TYR A 398 -0.77 -7.12 -29.80
C TYR A 398 -2.01 -8.00 -29.96
N SER A 399 -1.89 -9.33 -29.99
CA SER A 399 -3.04 -10.23 -30.10
C SER A 399 -3.02 -11.28 -28.98
N PRO A 400 -3.91 -11.20 -27.98
CA PRO A 400 -4.95 -10.17 -27.82
C PRO A 400 -4.41 -8.82 -27.33
N ALA A 401 -5.19 -7.76 -27.55
CA ALA A 401 -5.02 -6.45 -26.91
C ALA A 401 -6.33 -5.92 -26.34
N TYR A 402 -6.25 -5.23 -25.22
CA TYR A 402 -7.37 -4.63 -24.49
C TYR A 402 -7.13 -3.13 -24.39
N LEU A 403 -8.00 -2.35 -25.03
CA LEU A 403 -7.95 -0.89 -24.96
C LEU A 403 -9.03 -0.43 -23.98
N TYR A 404 -8.71 0.55 -23.14
CA TYR A 404 -9.61 1.14 -22.15
C TYR A 404 -9.74 2.63 -22.41
N TYR A 405 -10.94 3.15 -22.20
CA TYR A 405 -11.30 4.52 -22.53
C TYR A 405 -11.87 5.23 -21.30
N ASP A 406 -11.65 6.53 -21.17
CA ASP A 406 -12.34 7.34 -20.16
C ASP A 406 -13.81 7.61 -20.55
N ARG A 407 -14.52 8.41 -19.75
CA ARG A 407 -15.92 8.78 -20.01
C ARG A 407 -16.11 9.70 -21.23
N ARG A 408 -15.03 10.25 -21.77
CA ARG A 408 -15.00 11.06 -22.99
C ARG A 408 -14.59 10.22 -24.21
N GLU A 409 -14.46 8.91 -24.04
CA GLU A 409 -13.99 7.96 -25.07
C GLU A 409 -12.55 8.25 -25.55
N ARG A 410 -11.70 8.85 -24.69
CA ARG A 410 -10.25 8.98 -24.91
C ARG A 410 -9.55 7.73 -24.40
N VAL A 411 -8.58 7.18 -25.14
CA VAL A 411 -7.84 5.99 -24.69
C VAL A 411 -6.97 6.34 -23.49
N THR A 412 -7.10 5.58 -22.41
CA THR A 412 -6.35 5.80 -21.16
C THR A 412 -5.30 4.73 -20.94
N ARG A 413 -5.60 3.49 -21.33
CA ARG A 413 -4.72 2.34 -21.15
C ARG A 413 -4.87 1.34 -22.29
N ILE A 414 -3.77 0.70 -22.66
CA ILE A 414 -3.77 -0.45 -23.56
C ILE A 414 -2.93 -1.55 -22.94
N ASP A 415 -3.51 -2.74 -22.77
CA ASP A 415 -2.82 -3.95 -22.31
C ASP A 415 -2.70 -4.93 -23.49
N CYS A 416 -1.50 -5.39 -23.81
CA CYS A 416 -1.24 -6.20 -24.98
C CYS A 416 -0.45 -7.46 -24.63
N TYR A 417 -0.79 -8.56 -25.28
CA TYR A 417 0.05 -9.74 -25.30
C TYR A 417 1.26 -9.54 -26.23
N ILE A 418 2.42 -10.03 -25.76
CA ILE A 418 3.62 -10.23 -26.57
C ILE A 418 4.23 -11.59 -26.22
N THR A 419 5.01 -12.19 -27.12
CA THR A 419 5.53 -13.55 -26.94
C THR A 419 6.30 -13.76 -25.63
N HIS A 420 6.94 -12.72 -25.12
CA HIS A 420 7.77 -12.77 -23.91
C HIS A 420 7.11 -12.15 -22.66
N GLY A 421 5.82 -11.79 -22.71
CA GLY A 421 5.09 -11.25 -21.57
C GLY A 421 3.94 -10.32 -21.97
N SER A 422 3.92 -9.11 -21.42
CA SER A 422 2.91 -8.11 -21.73
C SER A 422 3.52 -6.76 -22.06
N LEU A 423 2.78 -5.98 -22.86
CA LEU A 423 3.06 -4.60 -23.17
C LEU A 423 1.91 -3.75 -22.67
N GLU A 424 2.18 -2.79 -21.81
CA GLU A 424 1.17 -1.89 -21.27
C GLU A 424 1.50 -0.45 -21.69
N TYR A 425 0.47 0.29 -22.07
CA TYR A 425 0.56 1.69 -22.44
C TYR A 425 -0.40 2.49 -21.57
N TYR A 426 0.07 3.58 -20.98
CA TYR A 426 -0.72 4.48 -20.16
C TYR A 426 -0.63 5.89 -20.74
N PHE A 427 -1.77 6.50 -21.02
CA PHE A 427 -1.86 7.80 -21.68
C PHE A 427 -2.18 8.89 -20.67
N VAL A 428 -1.32 9.90 -20.61
CA VAL A 428 -1.43 11.02 -19.67
C VAL A 428 -1.94 12.25 -20.41
N TYR A 429 -3.06 12.79 -19.93
CA TYR A 429 -3.69 14.01 -20.44
C TYR A 429 -3.57 15.09 -19.36
N LYS A 430 -2.92 16.21 -19.68
CA LYS A 430 -2.81 17.35 -18.75
C LYS A 430 -4.03 18.25 -18.77
N ASP A 431 -4.80 18.17 -19.84
CA ASP A 431 -5.99 18.97 -20.06
C ASP A 431 -7.18 18.13 -20.54
N ASP A 432 -8.27 18.82 -20.81
CA ASP A 432 -9.51 18.27 -21.35
C ASP A 432 -9.47 18.07 -22.88
N GLY A 433 -8.28 18.12 -23.49
CA GLY A 433 -8.06 17.85 -24.90
C GLY A 433 -8.17 16.36 -25.24
N ASP A 434 -8.30 16.06 -26.53
CA ASP A 434 -8.45 14.70 -27.04
C ASP A 434 -7.10 14.02 -27.36
N ARG A 435 -6.00 14.76 -27.22
CA ARG A 435 -4.64 14.28 -27.44
C ARG A 435 -3.92 14.12 -26.08
N PRO A 436 -3.27 12.96 -25.84
CA PRO A 436 -2.41 12.81 -24.67
C PRO A 436 -1.13 13.62 -24.83
N ASP A 437 -0.62 14.17 -23.73
CA ASP A 437 0.69 14.81 -23.66
C ASP A 437 1.82 13.78 -23.64
N TYR A 438 1.58 12.67 -22.94
CA TYR A 438 2.55 11.61 -22.77
C TYR A 438 1.93 10.21 -22.88
N CYS A 439 2.78 9.25 -23.20
CA CYS A 439 2.51 7.83 -23.06
C CYS A 439 3.65 7.15 -22.33
N LEU A 440 3.34 6.54 -21.19
CA LEU A 440 4.22 5.60 -20.51
C LEU A 440 4.01 4.22 -21.13
N LYS A 441 5.09 3.63 -21.63
CA LYS A 441 5.15 2.24 -22.10
C LYS A 441 5.88 1.40 -21.07
N LEU A 442 5.26 0.30 -20.65
CA LEU A 442 5.86 -0.75 -19.82
C LEU A 442 5.95 -2.04 -20.62
N ASP A 443 7.15 -2.61 -20.74
CA ASP A 443 7.43 -3.86 -21.45
C ASP A 443 7.92 -4.90 -20.44
N PHE A 444 7.08 -5.90 -20.16
CA PHE A 444 7.35 -6.92 -19.16
C PHE A 444 8.04 -8.13 -19.83
N MET A 445 9.37 -8.20 -19.69
CA MET A 445 10.23 -9.27 -20.22
C MET A 445 11.12 -9.83 -19.10
N GLY A 446 10.53 -10.54 -18.13
CA GLY A 446 11.21 -10.91 -16.88
C GLY A 446 11.30 -9.72 -15.92
N ASP A 447 12.01 -8.67 -16.32
CA ASP A 447 11.99 -7.35 -15.67
C ASP A 447 11.03 -6.38 -16.40
N CYS A 448 10.68 -5.26 -15.75
CA CYS A 448 9.86 -4.21 -16.37
C CYS A 448 10.74 -3.12 -17.00
N LEU A 449 10.73 -3.03 -18.32
CA LEU A 449 11.36 -1.94 -19.06
C LEU A 449 10.36 -0.80 -19.28
N ALA A 450 10.62 0.36 -18.68
CA ALA A 450 9.80 1.55 -18.86
C ALA A 450 10.40 2.51 -19.89
N GLY A 451 9.52 3.15 -20.65
CA GLY A 451 9.87 4.25 -21.54
C GLY A 451 8.75 5.28 -21.61
N MET A 452 9.12 6.56 -21.66
CA MET A 452 8.17 7.66 -21.79
C MET A 452 8.25 8.29 -23.18
N VAL A 453 7.10 8.52 -23.78
CA VAL A 453 6.94 9.24 -25.05
C VAL A 453 6.17 10.51 -24.78
N ARG A 454 6.65 11.64 -25.32
CA ARG A 454 5.93 12.91 -25.41
C ARG A 454 5.37 13.05 -26.81
N TYR A 455 4.10 13.38 -26.91
CA TYR A 455 3.45 13.64 -28.19
C TYR A 455 3.47 15.11 -28.55
#